data_AF-X0Z5G0-F1
#
_entry.id   AF-X0Z5G0-F1
#
_cell.length_a   1.000
_cell.length_b   1.000
_cell.length_c   1.000
_cell.angle_alpha   90.00
_cell.angle_beta   90.00
_cell.angle_gamma   90.00
#
_symmetry.space_group_name_H-M   'P 1'
#
loop_
_entity.id
_entity.type
_entity.pdbx_description
1 polymer ?
#
loop_
_entity_poly.entity_id
_entity_poly.type
_entity_poly.pdbx_seq_one_letter_code
_entity_poly.pdbx_strand_id
1 'polypeptide(L)'
;MLLNSKNIHILKKDGKEILLVGTAHVSKDSAREVKELIEQEKPDSVCVELCPARYNGINNRNKWKNMDIITIIKQKKAPLLLVNLILSSFQKRLAQQLGINPGQE
;
A
#
# COMPACT_ATOMS: atom_id res chain seq x y z
N MET A 1 15.63 -16.22 -15.45
CA MET A 1 14.37 -16.70 -16.07
C MET A 1 13.22 -15.69 -15.96
N LEU A 2 13.34 -14.58 -15.20
CA LEU A 2 12.41 -13.43 -15.23
C LEU A 2 12.88 -12.26 -16.12
N LEU A 3 14.19 -12.08 -16.33
CA LEU A 3 14.76 -11.01 -17.17
C LEU A 3 14.36 -11.08 -18.66
N ASN A 4 13.80 -12.21 -19.12
CA ASN A 4 13.25 -12.37 -20.48
C ASN A 4 11.74 -12.04 -20.56
N SER A 5 11.13 -11.61 -19.45
CA SER A 5 9.75 -11.14 -19.45
C SER A 5 9.67 -9.83 -20.24
N LYS A 6 8.67 -9.74 -21.12
CA LYS A 6 8.42 -8.58 -22.01
C LYS A 6 8.29 -7.24 -21.29
N ASN A 7 8.11 -7.27 -19.97
CA ASN A 7 7.80 -6.13 -19.12
C ASN A 7 9.02 -5.65 -18.31
N ILE A 8 10.20 -6.25 -18.47
CA ILE A 8 11.44 -5.82 -17.80
C ILE A 8 12.38 -5.22 -18.85
N HIS A 9 12.83 -4.00 -18.59
CA HIS A 9 13.79 -3.29 -19.44
C HIS A 9 15.05 -2.99 -18.64
N ILE A 10 16.20 -3.37 -19.18
CA ILE A 10 17.51 -3.09 -18.58
C ILE A 10 18.07 -1.82 -19.23
N LEU A 11 18.29 -0.80 -18.41
CA LEU A 11 18.88 0.47 -18.83
C LEU A 11 20.25 0.62 -18.16
N LYS A 12 21.24 1.12 -18.89
CA LYS A 12 22.57 1.43 -18.36
C LYS A 12 22.81 2.92 -18.42
N LYS A 13 23.09 3.53 -17.27
CA LYS A 13 23.33 4.98 -17.18
C LYS A 13 24.30 5.29 -16.05
N ASP A 14 25.32 6.11 -16.34
CA ASP A 14 26.28 6.60 -15.35
C ASP A 14 26.92 5.47 -14.49
N GLY A 15 27.24 4.34 -15.13
CA GLY A 15 27.80 3.15 -14.46
C GLY A 15 26.81 2.33 -13.63
N LYS A 16 25.52 2.70 -13.64
CA LYS A 16 24.45 1.98 -12.95
C LYS A 16 23.65 1.16 -13.94
N GLU A 17 23.20 -0.01 -13.49
CA GLU A 17 22.19 -0.80 -14.16
C GLU A 17 20.83 -0.56 -13.49
N ILE A 18 19.82 -0.26 -14.31
CA ILE A 18 18.48 0.07 -13.87
C ILE A 18 17.54 -0.95 -14.49
N LEU A 19 16.88 -1.74 -13.65
CA LEU A 19 15.82 -2.64 -14.07
C LEU A 19 14.49 -1.90 -13.97
N LEU A 20 13.95 -1.49 -15.12
CA LEU A 20 12.64 -0.86 -15.21
C LEU A 20 11.57 -1.95 -15.41
N VAL A 21 10.65 -2.07 -14.46
CA VAL A 21 9.63 -3.12 -14.43
C VAL A 21 8.25 -2.52 -14.68
N GLY A 22 7.65 -2.83 -15.82
CA GLY A 22 6.27 -2.50 -16.12
C GLY A 22 5.31 -3.36 -15.30
N THR A 23 4.37 -2.73 -14.61
CA THR A 23 3.34 -3.42 -13.82
C THR A 23 1.94 -3.09 -14.34
N ALA A 24 1.02 -4.05 -14.22
CA ALA A 24 -0.39 -3.80 -14.51
C ALA A 24 -1.09 -3.19 -13.28
N HIS A 25 -2.05 -2.28 -13.51
CA HIS A 25 -2.75 -1.58 -12.43
C HIS A 25 -3.49 -2.56 -11.51
N VAL A 26 -3.17 -2.55 -10.21
CA VAL A 26 -3.82 -3.38 -9.19
C VAL A 26 -3.71 -4.89 -9.48
N SER A 27 -2.62 -5.33 -10.14
CA SER A 27 -2.38 -6.75 -10.39
C SER A 27 -1.59 -7.41 -9.25
N LYS A 28 -2.21 -8.40 -8.58
CA LYS A 28 -1.54 -9.23 -7.56
C LYS A 28 -0.37 -10.01 -8.17
N ASP A 29 -0.49 -10.44 -9.42
CA ASP A 29 0.58 -11.14 -10.13
C ASP A 29 1.76 -10.22 -10.42
N SER A 30 1.53 -8.97 -10.85
CA SER A 30 2.62 -8.00 -11.03
C SER A 30 3.34 -7.72 -9.71
N ALA A 31 2.62 -7.64 -8.59
CA ALA A 31 3.23 -7.45 -7.28
C ALA A 31 4.09 -8.66 -6.86
N ARG A 32 3.63 -9.89 -7.17
CA ARG A 32 4.38 -11.12 -6.91
C ARG A 32 5.64 -11.20 -7.78
N GLU A 33 5.54 -10.90 -9.07
CA GLU A 33 6.69 -10.87 -9.98
C GLU A 33 7.76 -9.86 -9.54
N VAL A 34 7.34 -8.65 -9.14
CA VAL A 34 8.26 -7.64 -8.60
C VAL A 34 8.95 -8.14 -7.33
N LYS A 35 8.21 -8.81 -6.43
CA LYS A 35 8.78 -9.37 -5.21
C LYS A 35 9.85 -10.43 -5.53
N GLU A 36 9.53 -11.38 -6.39
CA GLU A 36 10.45 -12.44 -6.82
C GLU A 36 11.70 -11.84 -7.48
N LEU A 37 11.54 -10.80 -8.30
CA LEU A 37 12.66 -10.10 -8.94
C LEU A 37 13.57 -9.42 -7.92
N ILE A 38 13.02 -8.72 -6.93
CA ILE A 38 13.81 -8.07 -5.87
C ILE A 38 14.60 -9.11 -5.05
N GLU A 39 13.98 -10.25 -4.74
CA GLU A 39 14.64 -11.34 -3.98
C GLU A 39 15.79 -11.99 -4.77
N GLN A 40 15.66 -12.09 -6.09
CA GLN A 40 16.68 -12.67 -6.98
C GLN A 40 17.82 -11.69 -7.28
N GLU A 41 17.50 -10.48 -7.74
CA GLU A 41 18.48 -9.50 -8.21
C GLU A 41 19.14 -8.71 -7.08
N LYS A 42 18.49 -8.63 -5.90
CA LYS A 42 18.98 -7.93 -4.70
C LYS A 42 19.54 -6.53 -5.01
N PRO A 43 18.75 -5.64 -5.63
CA PRO A 43 19.24 -4.32 -6.02
C PRO A 43 19.62 -3.48 -4.80
N ASP A 44 20.61 -2.60 -4.95
CA ASP A 44 21.01 -1.64 -3.90
C ASP A 44 19.88 -0.68 -3.51
N SER A 45 18.91 -0.46 -4.40
CA SER A 45 17.80 0.47 -4.20
C SER A 45 16.58 0.06 -5.01
N VAL A 46 15.39 0.28 -4.43
CA VAL A 46 14.10 0.07 -5.08
C VAL A 46 13.38 1.41 -5.18
N CYS A 47 13.11 1.83 -6.41
CA CYS A 47 12.36 3.05 -6.70
C CYS A 47 10.92 2.69 -7.08
N VAL A 48 9.93 3.30 -6.43
CA VAL A 48 8.51 3.05 -6.71
C VAL A 48 7.88 4.31 -7.28
N GLU A 49 7.25 4.20 -8.46
CA GLU A 49 6.49 5.28 -9.05
C GLU A 49 5.17 5.49 -8.27
N LEU A 50 4.98 6.70 -7.73
CA LEU A 50 3.80 7.05 -6.95
C LEU A 50 3.30 8.43 -7.34
N CYS A 51 1.99 8.58 -7.46
CA CYS A 51 1.37 9.90 -7.53
C CYS A 51 1.48 10.62 -6.17
N PRO A 52 1.37 11.96 -6.13
CA PRO A 52 1.54 12.74 -4.89
C PRO A 52 0.64 12.28 -3.74
N ALA A 53 -0.60 11.89 -4.02
CA ALA A 53 -1.53 11.39 -3.02
C ALA A 53 -1.03 10.08 -2.36
N ARG A 54 -0.54 9.12 -3.16
CA ARG A 54 -0.01 7.84 -2.65
C ARG A 54 1.31 8.03 -1.92
N TYR A 55 2.20 8.87 -2.45
CA TYR A 55 3.45 9.24 -1.78
C TYR A 55 3.17 9.82 -0.38
N ASN A 56 2.25 10.78 -0.29
CA ASN A 56 1.85 11.38 0.98
C ASN A 56 1.20 10.37 1.93
N GLY A 57 0.37 9.45 1.42
CA GLY A 57 -0.25 8.40 2.23
C GLY A 57 0.78 7.44 2.85
N ILE A 58 1.82 7.07 2.10
CA ILE A 58 2.89 6.19 2.59
C ILE A 58 3.79 6.93 3.59
N ASN A 59 4.20 8.15 3.27
CA ASN A 59 5.13 8.94 4.09
C ASN A 59 4.46 9.56 5.33
N ASN A 60 3.14 9.77 5.31
CA ASN A 60 2.40 10.44 6.38
C ASN A 60 1.15 9.65 6.83
N ARG A 61 1.25 8.33 7.04
CA ARG A 61 0.13 7.49 7.55
C ARG A 61 -0.56 8.08 8.79
N ASN A 62 0.18 8.83 9.62
CA ASN A 62 -0.34 9.47 10.84
C ASN A 62 -1.01 10.83 10.63
N LYS A 63 -0.69 11.60 9.56
CA LYS A 63 -1.32 12.92 9.35
C LYS A 63 -2.77 12.81 8.91
N TRP A 64 -3.10 11.87 8.03
CA TRP A 64 -4.48 11.69 7.55
C TRP A 64 -5.42 11.31 8.69
N LYS A 65 -5.08 10.29 9.48
CA LYS A 65 -5.86 9.89 10.66
C LYS A 65 -6.06 11.04 11.65
N ASN A 66 -5.01 11.81 11.93
CA ASN A 66 -5.09 12.92 12.89
C ASN A 66 -5.90 14.10 12.34
N MET A 67 -5.78 14.43 11.06
CA MET A 67 -6.52 15.52 10.41
C MET A 67 -8.03 15.23 10.38
N ASP A 68 -8.42 14.00 10.05
CA ASP A 68 -9.82 13.59 10.03
C ASP A 68 -10.45 13.64 11.42
N ILE A 69 -9.78 13.09 12.45
CA ILE A 69 -10.31 13.09 13.82
C ILE A 69 -10.50 14.52 14.35
N ILE A 70 -9.49 15.39 14.20
CA ILE A 70 -9.57 16.78 14.67
C ILE A 70 -10.66 17.55 13.91
N THR A 71 -10.79 17.31 12.60
CA THR A 71 -11.81 17.96 11.76
C THR A 71 -13.22 17.48 12.14
N ILE A 72 -13.41 16.18 12.36
CA ILE A 72 -14.69 15.59 12.78
C ILE A 72 -15.12 16.13 14.16
N ILE A 73 -14.19 16.26 15.10
CA ILE A 73 -14.44 16.85 16.43
C ILE A 73 -14.79 18.34 16.29
N LYS A 74 -14.03 19.10 15.49
CA LYS A 74 -14.32 20.53 15.22
C LYS A 74 -15.68 20.74 14.54
N GLN A 75 -16.12 19.81 13.69
CA GLN A 75 -17.43 19.82 13.04
C GLN A 75 -18.57 19.34 13.96
N LYS A 76 -18.33 19.08 15.26
CA LYS A 76 -19.30 18.51 16.21
C LYS A 76 -19.89 17.15 15.80
N LYS A 77 -19.23 16.41 14.90
CA LYS A 77 -19.64 15.06 14.45
C LYS A 77 -19.08 13.94 15.34
N ALA A 78 -18.60 14.27 16.54
CA ALA A 78 -18.07 13.32 17.51
C ALA A 78 -19.04 12.17 17.88
N PRO A 79 -20.38 12.38 17.99
CA PRO A 79 -21.31 11.28 18.23
C PRO A 79 -21.33 10.24 17.09
N LEU A 80 -21.22 10.69 15.83
CA LEU A 80 -21.18 9.81 14.66
C LEU A 80 -19.89 8.99 14.62
N LEU A 81 -18.76 9.61 15.00
CA LEU A 81 -17.49 8.89 15.15
C LEU A 81 -17.59 7.81 16.23
N LEU A 82 -18.22 8.11 17.36
CA LEU A 82 -18.43 7.15 18.44
C LEU A 82 -19.29 5.96 18.00
N VAL A 83 -20.39 6.21 17.26
CA VAL A 83 -21.23 5.14 16.69
C VAL A 83 -20.42 4.25 15.75
N ASN A 84 -19.60 4.84 14.87
CA ASN A 84 -18.75 4.08 13.97
C ASN A 84 -17.70 3.24 14.73
N LEU A 85 -17.09 3.78 15.78
CA LEU A 85 -16.13 3.04 16.61
C LEU A 85 -16.78 1.87 17.34
N ILE A 86 -17.98 2.06 17.89
CA ILE A 86 -18.75 1.00 18.52
C ILE A 86 -19.05 -0.11 17.49
N LEU A 87 -19.60 0.26 16.33
CA LEU A 87 -19.92 -0.68 15.26
C LEU A 87 -18.68 -1.44 14.78
N SER A 88 -17.56 -0.75 14.53
CA SER A 88 -16.29 -1.39 14.14
C SER A 88 -15.74 -2.32 15.22
N SER A 89 -15.91 -1.99 16.51
CA SER A 89 -15.52 -2.87 17.61
C SER A 89 -16.39 -4.13 17.67
N PHE A 90 -17.70 -4.00 17.44
CA PHE A 90 -18.61 -5.15 17.35
C PHE A 90 -18.28 -6.03 16.14
N GLN A 91 -18.08 -5.43 14.98
CA GLN A 91 -17.65 -6.14 13.76
C GLN A 91 -16.32 -6.86 14.00
N LYS A 92 -15.36 -6.21 14.66
CA LYS A 92 -14.07 -6.82 14.99
C LYS A 92 -14.19 -8.02 15.90
N ARG A 93 -15.04 -7.94 16.93
CA ARG A 93 -15.30 -9.05 17.86
C ARG A 93 -16.01 -10.22 17.16
N LEU A 94 -17.00 -9.93 16.32
CA LEU A 94 -17.73 -10.96 15.57
C LEU A 94 -16.82 -11.68 14.58
N ALA A 95 -15.97 -10.93 13.86
CA ALA A 95 -15.03 -11.47 12.91
C ALA A 95 -13.99 -12.39 13.58
N GLN A 96 -13.49 -12.00 14.78
CA GLN A 96 -12.65 -12.87 15.60
C GLN A 96 -13.33 -14.18 16.03
N GLN A 97 -14.62 -14.14 16.39
CA GLN A 97 -15.38 -15.36 16.73
C GLN A 97 -15.62 -16.28 15.53
N LEU A 98 -15.68 -15.72 14.32
CA LEU A 98 -15.85 -16.46 13.07
C LEU A 98 -14.53 -16.88 12.42
N GLY A 99 -13.37 -16.56 13.03
CA GLY A 99 -12.05 -16.89 12.50
C GLY A 99 -11.66 -16.12 11.22
N ILE A 100 -12.37 -15.03 10.91
CA ILE A 100 -12.18 -14.22 9.71
C ILE A 100 -11.59 -12.88 10.15
N ASN A 101 -10.47 -12.44 9.60
CA ASN A 101 -9.91 -11.13 9.95
C ASN A 101 -10.68 -10.04 9.19
N PRO A 102 -11.31 -9.07 9.90
CA PRO A 102 -12.00 -7.97 9.23
C PRO A 102 -10.96 -7.09 8.52
N GLY A 103 -11.12 -6.93 7.20
CA GLY A 103 -10.18 -6.22 6.34
C GLY A 103 -9.29 -7.12 5.46
N GLN A 104 -9.61 -8.40 5.29
CA GLN A 104 -9.07 -9.20 4.18
C GLN A 104 -9.72 -8.77 2.85
N GLU A 105 -9.28 -7.63 2.33
CA GLU A 105 -9.16 -7.39 0.89
C GLU A 105 -7.72 -7.68 0.44
#